data_AF-A0A935R4S7-F1
#
_entry.id   AF-A0A935R4S7-F1
#
_cell.length_a   1.000
_cell.length_b   1.000
_cell.length_c   1.000
_cell.angle_alpha   90.00
_cell.angle_beta   90.00
_cell.angle_gamma   90.00
#
_symmetry.space_group_name_H-M   'P 1'
#
loop_
_entity.id
_entity.type
_entity.pdbx_description
1 polymer ?
#
loop_
_entity_poly.entity_id
_entity_poly.type
_entity_poly.pdbx_seq_one_letter_code
_entity_poly.pdbx_strand_id
1 'polypeptide(L)'
;MASLTTTQLNALGSTNLGAFSTAQVAKLTTTQVAALTSTQLNLMQTSDVAALTTTQVSTLTSTQLNGLDSTHLGALSTAQVAGLSSTQLNALSTTNLGR
;
A
#
# COMPACT_ATOMS: atom_id res chain seq x y z
N MET A 1 -8.57 -17.99 -6.85
CA MET A 1 -7.59 -17.11 -7.51
C MET A 1 -6.21 -17.62 -7.14
N ALA A 2 -5.29 -17.79 -8.09
CA ALA A 2 -3.92 -18.21 -7.76
C ALA A 2 -3.31 -17.16 -6.83
N SER A 3 -2.94 -17.55 -5.62
CA SER A 3 -2.26 -16.66 -4.68
C SER A 3 -0.89 -16.32 -5.27
N LEU A 4 -0.70 -15.08 -5.71
CA LEU A 4 0.62 -14.56 -6.07
C LEU A 4 1.58 -14.79 -4.91
N THR A 5 2.72 -15.40 -5.19
CA THR A 5 3.79 -15.56 -4.21
C THR A 5 4.51 -14.23 -3.99
N THR A 6 5.20 -14.08 -2.86
CA THR A 6 6.00 -12.89 -2.55
C THR A 6 7.08 -12.64 -3.61
N THR A 7 7.67 -13.71 -4.17
CA THR A 7 8.62 -13.62 -5.28
C THR A 7 7.96 -13.09 -6.56
N GLN A 8 6.74 -13.54 -6.86
CA GLN A 8 6.00 -13.04 -8.02
C GLN A 8 5.63 -11.56 -7.83
N LEU A 9 5.22 -11.16 -6.62
CA LEU A 9 4.98 -9.77 -6.26
C LEU A 9 6.26 -8.93 -6.43
N ASN A 10 7.40 -9.38 -5.91
CA ASN A 10 8.69 -8.70 -6.03
C ASN A 10 9.19 -8.57 -7.48
N ALA A 11 8.77 -9.48 -8.37
CA ALA A 11 9.08 -9.42 -9.79
C ALA A 11 8.13 -8.50 -10.59
N LEU A 12 7.08 -7.94 -9.98
CA LEU A 12 6.20 -6.99 -10.66
C LEU A 12 6.91 -5.65 -10.86
N GLY A 13 7.13 -5.30 -12.13
CA GLY A 13 7.50 -3.95 -12.56
C GLY A 13 6.28 -3.05 -12.81
N SER A 14 6.54 -1.80 -13.20
CA SER A 14 5.51 -0.76 -13.44
C SER A 14 4.44 -1.20 -14.45
N THR A 15 4.83 -1.91 -15.51
CA THR A 15 3.92 -2.40 -16.56
C THR A 15 2.92 -3.45 -16.05
N ASN A 16 3.31 -4.27 -15.07
CA ASN A 16 2.46 -5.33 -14.55
C ASN A 16 1.54 -4.87 -13.42
N LEU A 17 1.94 -3.84 -12.66
CA LEU A 17 1.09 -3.24 -11.62
C LEU A 17 -0.03 -2.38 -12.23
N GLY A 18 0.23 -1.67 -13.33
CA GLY A 18 -0.82 -0.97 -14.07
C GLY A 18 -1.87 -1.88 -14.72
N ALA A 19 -1.64 -3.20 -14.76
CA ALA A 19 -2.58 -4.19 -15.29
C ALA A 19 -3.55 -4.71 -14.22
N PHE A 20 -3.34 -4.43 -12.93
CA PHE A 20 -4.31 -4.73 -11.90
C PHE A 20 -5.43 -3.70 -11.94
N SER A 21 -6.67 -4.17 -12.05
CA SER A 21 -7.82 -3.33 -11.77
C SER A 21 -7.95 -3.06 -10.27
N THR A 22 -8.53 -1.92 -9.90
CA THR A 22 -8.90 -1.55 -8.51
C THR A 22 -9.62 -2.69 -7.78
N ALA A 23 -10.51 -3.41 -8.48
CA ALA A 23 -11.25 -4.55 -7.95
C ALA A 23 -10.38 -5.78 -7.64
N GLN A 24 -9.25 -5.97 -8.34
CA GLN A 24 -8.29 -7.03 -8.04
C GLN A 24 -7.40 -6.63 -6.86
N VAL A 25 -7.05 -5.34 -6.74
CA VAL A 25 -6.29 -4.81 -5.60
C VAL A 25 -7.07 -4.98 -4.29
N ALA A 26 -8.36 -4.67 -4.30
CA ALA A 26 -9.25 -4.90 -3.16
C ALA A 26 -9.37 -6.39 -2.75
N LYS A 27 -9.02 -7.33 -3.65
CA LYS A 27 -9.06 -8.78 -3.40
C LYS A 27 -7.72 -9.34 -2.91
N LEU A 28 -6.66 -8.54 -2.85
CA LEU A 28 -5.38 -8.99 -2.31
C LEU A 28 -5.52 -9.40 -0.84
N THR A 29 -4.85 -10.46 -0.42
CA THR A 29 -4.81 -10.80 1.00
C THR A 29 -3.91 -9.83 1.76
N THR A 30 -4.11 -9.71 3.06
CA THR A 30 -3.24 -8.88 3.92
C THR A 30 -1.78 -9.34 3.87
N THR A 31 -1.52 -10.64 3.76
CA THR A 31 -0.16 -11.18 3.55
C THR A 31 0.46 -10.72 2.24
N GLN A 32 -0.32 -10.66 1.16
CA GLN A 32 0.18 -10.16 -0.13
C GLN A 32 0.46 -8.65 -0.07
N VAL A 33 -0.39 -7.88 0.59
CA VAL A 33 -0.19 -6.44 0.78
C VAL A 33 1.04 -6.16 1.65
N ALA A 34 1.23 -6.90 2.74
CA ALA A 34 2.41 -6.79 3.61
C ALA A 34 3.71 -7.21 2.90
N ALA A 35 3.63 -8.02 1.84
CA ALA A 35 4.78 -8.46 1.06
C ALA A 35 5.21 -7.47 -0.03
N LEU A 36 4.38 -6.46 -0.36
CA LEU A 36 4.74 -5.44 -1.34
C LEU A 36 5.88 -4.55 -0.84
N THR A 37 6.75 -4.10 -1.74
CA THR A 37 7.74 -3.08 -1.40
C THR A 37 7.13 -1.68 -1.50
N SER A 38 7.71 -0.68 -0.83
CA SER A 38 7.30 0.73 -0.99
C SER A 38 7.41 1.20 -2.44
N THR A 39 8.45 0.76 -3.17
CA THR A 39 8.60 1.03 -4.60
C THR A 39 7.40 0.53 -5.39
N GLN A 40 6.91 -0.67 -5.10
CA GLN A 40 5.76 -1.23 -5.81
C GLN A 40 4.47 -0.52 -5.45
N LEU A 41 4.30 -0.14 -4.18
CA LEU A 41 3.16 0.67 -3.77
C LEU A 41 3.14 2.03 -4.47
N ASN A 42 4.30 2.67 -4.69
CA ASN A 42 4.42 3.91 -5.46
C ASN A 42 4.31 3.72 -7.00
N LEU A 43 4.25 2.48 -7.48
CA LEU A 43 3.98 2.17 -8.89
C LEU A 43 2.50 1.89 -9.14
N MET A 44 1.68 1.72 -8.09
CA MET A 44 0.24 1.56 -8.20
C MET A 44 -0.40 2.89 -8.61
N GLN A 45 -1.57 2.86 -9.24
CA GLN A 45 -2.33 4.09 -9.43
C GLN A 45 -2.87 4.54 -8.07
N THR A 46 -3.01 5.86 -7.87
CA THR A 46 -3.62 6.41 -6.64
C THR A 46 -5.04 5.89 -6.41
N SER A 47 -5.78 5.61 -7.48
CA SER A 47 -7.10 4.96 -7.42
C SER A 47 -7.04 3.54 -6.84
N ASP A 48 -5.96 2.80 -7.07
CA ASP A 48 -5.77 1.46 -6.53
C ASP A 48 -5.41 1.52 -5.05
N VAL A 49 -4.60 2.50 -4.65
CA VAL A 49 -4.29 2.77 -3.24
C VAL A 49 -5.57 3.17 -2.48
N ALA A 50 -6.41 4.01 -3.07
CA ALA A 50 -7.71 4.38 -2.50
C ALA A 50 -8.69 3.19 -2.44
N ALA A 51 -8.52 2.19 -3.32
CA ALA A 51 -9.35 0.98 -3.34
C ALA A 51 -8.94 -0.09 -2.31
N LEU A 52 -7.79 0.06 -1.65
CA LEU A 52 -7.39 -0.83 -0.56
C LEU A 52 -8.41 -0.75 0.59
N THR A 53 -8.77 -1.89 1.14
CA THR A 53 -9.61 -1.96 2.34
C THR A 53 -8.85 -1.44 3.57
N THR A 54 -9.59 -1.00 4.59
CA THR A 54 -9.01 -0.57 5.87
C THR A 54 -8.16 -1.66 6.51
N THR A 55 -8.59 -2.93 6.42
CA THR A 55 -7.85 -4.09 6.90
C THR A 55 -6.53 -4.30 6.14
N GLN A 56 -6.51 -4.10 4.82
CA GLN A 56 -5.27 -4.19 4.04
C GLN A 56 -4.31 -3.04 4.42
N VAL A 57 -4.83 -1.81 4.54
CA VAL A 57 -4.03 -0.64 4.93
C VAL A 57 -3.46 -0.80 6.34
N SER A 58 -4.23 -1.31 7.30
CA SER A 58 -3.75 -1.55 8.66
C SER A 58 -2.62 -2.60 8.72
N THR A 59 -2.47 -3.45 7.69
CA THR A 59 -1.37 -4.43 7.60
C THR A 59 -0.09 -3.89 6.96
N LEU A 60 -0.10 -2.67 6.42
CA LEU A 60 1.12 -2.05 5.90
C LEU A 60 2.13 -1.82 7.03
N THR A 61 3.38 -2.20 6.82
CA THR A 61 4.46 -1.93 7.76
C THR A 61 4.79 -0.43 7.79
N SER A 62 5.36 0.04 8.90
CA SER A 62 5.87 1.42 8.99
C SER A 62 6.90 1.72 7.91
N THR A 63 7.72 0.73 7.51
CA THR A 63 8.69 0.87 6.42
C THR A 63 8.01 1.11 5.07
N GLN A 64 6.94 0.36 4.76
CA GLN A 64 6.16 0.56 3.54
C GLN A 64 5.53 1.95 3.52
N LEU A 65 4.87 2.35 4.61
CA LEU A 65 4.23 3.66 4.74
C LEU A 65 5.22 4.82 4.63
N ASN A 66 6.38 4.71 5.27
CA ASN A 66 7.43 5.73 5.20
C ASN A 66 8.12 5.81 3.83
N GLY A 67 8.05 4.73 3.05
CA GLY A 67 8.57 4.70 1.69
C GLY A 67 7.57 5.22 0.64
N LEU A 68 6.32 5.47 1.01
CA LEU A 68 5.35 6.08 0.10
C LEU A 68 5.68 7.55 -0.16
N ASP A 69 5.46 7.99 -1.39
CA ASP A 69 5.53 9.43 -1.70
C ASP A 69 4.27 10.18 -1.24
N SER A 70 4.32 11.50 -1.25
CA SER A 70 3.21 12.36 -0.81
C SER A 70 1.94 12.19 -1.65
N THR A 71 2.05 11.77 -2.91
CA THR A 71 0.90 11.57 -3.80
C THR A 71 0.15 10.30 -3.41
N HIS A 72 0.86 9.21 -3.14
CA HIS A 72 0.27 7.95 -2.69
C HIS A 72 -0.23 8.03 -1.25
N LEU A 73 0.47 8.75 -0.37
CA LEU A 73 -0.03 9.04 0.97
C LEU A 73 -1.30 9.89 0.93
N GLY A 74 -1.36 10.90 0.05
CA GLY A 74 -2.54 11.74 -0.16
C GLY A 74 -3.72 11.00 -0.80
N ALA A 75 -3.48 9.85 -1.42
CA ALA A 75 -4.54 9.00 -2.00
C ALA A 75 -5.29 8.16 -0.95
N LEU A 76 -4.76 8.04 0.28
CA LEU A 76 -5.45 7.34 1.36
C LEU A 76 -6.70 8.11 1.79
N SER A 77 -7.82 7.42 1.84
CA SER A 77 -9.08 7.93 2.38
C SER A 77 -9.00 8.10 3.90
N THR A 78 -9.89 8.95 4.43
CA THR A 78 -10.02 9.18 5.88
C THR A 78 -10.30 7.89 6.66
N ALA A 79 -11.10 6.97 6.09
CA ALA A 79 -11.39 5.69 6.72
C ALA A 79 -10.15 4.78 6.78
N GLN A 80 -9.31 4.78 5.74
CA GLN A 80 -8.06 4.02 5.72
C GLN A 80 -7.04 4.59 6.72
N VAL A 81 -6.92 5.92 6.80
CA VAL A 81 -6.07 6.58 7.81
C VAL A 81 -6.56 6.30 9.23
N ALA A 82 -7.88 6.30 9.46
CA ALA A 82 -8.47 5.94 10.75
C ALA A 82 -8.25 4.47 11.13
N GLY A 83 -7.99 3.59 10.16
CA GLY A 83 -7.65 2.19 10.38
C GLY A 83 -6.18 1.94 10.73
N LEU A 84 -5.32 2.96 10.64
CA LEU A 84 -3.90 2.84 11.01
C LEU A 84 -3.74 2.78 12.54
N SER A 85 -2.81 1.95 12.99
CA SER A 85 -2.38 1.90 14.39
C SER A 85 -1.59 3.16 14.77
N SER A 86 -1.56 3.45 16.08
CA SER A 86 -0.75 4.55 16.63
C SER A 86 0.73 4.46 16.25
N THR A 87 1.28 3.23 16.13
CA THR A 87 2.67 3.01 15.71
C THR A 87 2.91 3.43 14.26
N GLN A 88 1.98 3.09 13.36
CA GLN A 88 2.05 3.48 11.95
C GLN A 88 1.91 5.01 11.79
N LEU A 89 0.95 5.61 12.50
CA LEU A 89 0.74 7.06 12.49
C LEU A 89 1.96 7.82 13.05
N ASN A 90 2.56 7.34 14.13
CA ASN A 90 3.75 7.96 14.71
C ASN A 90 4.95 7.90 13.74
N ALA A 91 5.16 6.75 13.09
CA ALA A 91 6.22 6.59 12.09
C ALA A 91 6.04 7.51 10.88
N LEU A 92 4.78 7.66 10.42
CA LEU A 92 4.43 8.56 9.34
C LEU A 92 4.68 10.02 9.73
N SER A 93 4.31 10.40 10.96
CA SER A 93 4.50 11.75 11.50
C SER A 93 5.99 12.14 11.54
N THR A 94 6.85 11.27 12.08
CA THR A 94 8.29 11.56 12.21
C THR A 94 8.98 11.70 10.86
N THR A 95 8.50 10.98 9.84
CA THR A 95 9.14 10.95 8.52
C THR A 95 8.58 12.02 7.58
N ASN A 96 7.27 12.28 7.60
CA ASN A 96 6.62 13.14 6.61
C ASN A 96 6.36 14.56 7.07
N LEU A 97 6.24 14.84 8.38
CA LEU A 97 6.21 16.24 8.86
C LEU A 97 7.63 16.83 9.02
N GLY A 98 8.66 16.00 8.99
CA GLY A 98 10.07 16.41 9.10
C GLY A 98 10.79 16.62 7.77
N ARG A 99 10.10 16.44 6.64
CA ARG A 99 10.61 16.61 5.26
C ARG A 99 9.98 17.82 4.60
#